data_AF-W4V5N3-F1
#
_entry.id   AF-W4V5N3-F1
#
_cell.length_a   1.000
_cell.length_b   1.000
_cell.length_c   1.000
_cell.angle_alpha   90.00
_cell.angle_beta   90.00
_cell.angle_gamma   90.00
#
_symmetry.space_group_name_H-M   'P 1'
#
loop_
_entity.id
_entity.type
_entity.pdbx_description
1 polymer ?
#
loop_
_entity_poly.entity_id
_entity_poly.type
_entity_poly.pdbx_seq_one_letter_code
_entity_poly.pdbx_strand_id
1 'polypeptide(L)'
;MNKVQKVSKLPDVLNPIIILENWGAGPFYFYDLIRDYSLSELEERLVIDWGSSTVSWCQKKLDKDVIEILPKGFAKTFLGYENVILMFNELEKIVKNPDVNRQWKMMLSNVYGVYLILDTTNGQQYVGSAYGKDGIWGRWSDYVHTKHGGNKILIELLTNDPMRYKKFQFSILNVLPNSSLREQVIQLEQITKTKLGTKTFGLNSN
;
A
#
# COMPACT_ATOMS: atom_id res chain seq x y z
N MET A 1 -4.38 5.87 -33.35
CA MET A 1 -2.95 6.19 -33.54
C MET A 1 -2.60 7.28 -32.55
N ASN A 2 -1.64 7.02 -31.66
CA ASN A 2 -1.11 8.05 -30.75
C ASN A 2 -0.50 9.18 -31.59
N LYS A 3 -0.71 10.43 -31.19
CA LYS A 3 -0.19 11.62 -31.89
C LYS A 3 0.68 12.43 -30.95
N VAL A 4 1.71 13.04 -31.51
CA VAL A 4 2.55 14.06 -30.85
C VAL A 4 2.24 15.40 -31.46
N GLN A 5 2.01 16.40 -30.60
CA GLN A 5 1.78 17.78 -31.01
C GLN A 5 2.69 18.70 -30.23
N LYS A 6 3.34 19.65 -30.93
CA LYS A 6 4.07 20.74 -30.29
C LYS A 6 3.04 21.75 -29.78
N VAL A 7 3.04 22.02 -28.48
CA VAL A 7 2.12 22.97 -27.84
C VAL A 7 2.89 24.18 -27.30
N SER A 8 2.28 25.36 -27.44
CA SER A 8 2.88 26.62 -27.02
C SER A 8 2.62 26.96 -25.55
N LYS A 9 1.63 26.30 -24.92
CA LYS A 9 1.27 26.47 -23.51
C LYS A 9 0.95 25.10 -22.89
N LEU A 10 1.26 24.95 -21.61
CA LEU A 10 0.85 23.80 -20.82
C LEU A 10 -0.66 23.88 -20.50
N PRO A 11 -1.33 22.75 -20.23
CA PRO A 11 -2.70 22.74 -19.73
C PRO A 11 -2.85 23.55 -18.43
N ASP A 12 -4.02 24.18 -18.25
CA ASP A 12 -4.32 24.97 -17.04
C ASP A 12 -4.29 24.12 -15.76
N VAL A 13 -4.50 22.80 -15.89
CA VAL A 13 -4.42 21.82 -14.81
C VAL A 13 -3.39 20.76 -15.19
N LEU A 14 -2.30 20.71 -14.42
CA LEU A 14 -1.33 19.63 -14.44
C LEU A 14 -1.48 18.81 -13.17
N ASN A 15 -1.63 17.49 -13.33
CA ASN A 15 -1.60 16.53 -12.22
C ASN A 15 -0.23 15.85 -12.22
N PRO A 16 0.79 16.42 -11.56
CA PRO A 16 2.11 15.80 -11.51
C PRO A 16 2.06 14.44 -10.82
N ILE A 17 2.85 13.49 -11.32
CA ILE A 17 2.92 12.14 -10.74
C ILE A 17 3.81 12.13 -9.48
N ILE A 18 4.84 12.98 -9.42
CA ILE A 18 5.81 13.00 -8.30
C ILE A 18 5.92 14.40 -7.68
N ILE A 19 6.25 15.43 -8.46
CA ILE A 19 6.36 16.82 -8.00
C ILE A 19 5.99 17.80 -9.12
N LEU A 20 5.73 19.06 -8.77
CA LEU A 20 5.54 20.13 -9.76
C LEU A 20 6.83 20.26 -10.59
N GLU A 21 6.84 19.69 -11.79
CA GLU A 21 8.00 19.73 -12.67
C GLU A 21 8.21 21.16 -13.19
N ASN A 22 9.46 21.63 -13.20
CA ASN A 22 9.82 22.87 -13.89
C ASN A 22 10.04 22.55 -15.38
N TRP A 23 8.98 22.70 -16.16
CA TRP A 23 8.96 22.37 -17.60
C TRP A 23 9.77 23.34 -18.48
N GLY A 24 10.35 24.41 -17.90
CA GLY A 24 11.14 25.40 -18.62
C GLY A 24 10.32 26.26 -19.59
N ALA A 25 11.01 26.97 -20.50
CA ALA A 25 10.38 27.89 -21.47
C ALA A 25 9.83 27.20 -22.74
N GLY A 26 9.80 25.86 -22.77
CA GLY A 26 9.41 25.07 -23.93
C GLY A 26 10.53 24.88 -24.96
N PRO A 27 10.24 24.28 -26.13
CA PRO A 27 8.91 23.86 -26.59
C PRO A 27 8.35 22.64 -25.85
N PHE A 28 7.03 22.64 -25.62
CA PHE A 28 6.34 21.51 -24.99
C PHE A 28 5.82 20.53 -26.05
N TYR A 29 5.81 19.25 -25.70
CA TYR A 29 5.28 18.18 -26.55
C TYR A 29 4.14 17.47 -25.81
N PHE A 30 2.96 17.50 -26.40
CA PHE A 30 1.79 16.78 -25.91
C PHE A 30 1.67 15.43 -26.62
N TYR A 31 1.61 14.36 -25.84
CA TYR A 31 1.44 12.99 -26.31
C TYR A 31 0.03 12.52 -25.96
N ASP A 32 -0.80 12.28 -26.97
CA ASP A 32 -2.14 11.71 -26.79
C ASP A 32 -2.01 10.18 -26.65
N LEU A 33 -1.59 9.75 -25.46
CA LEU A 33 -1.36 8.34 -25.14
C LEU A 33 -2.70 7.68 -24.79
N ILE A 34 -3.10 6.72 -25.61
CA ILE A 34 -4.25 5.86 -25.31
C ILE A 34 -3.71 4.59 -24.63
N ARG A 35 -4.35 4.17 -23.54
CA ARG A 35 -4.02 2.92 -22.86
C ARG A 35 -4.26 1.75 -23.81
N ASP A 36 -3.21 0.97 -24.05
CA ASP A 36 -3.31 -0.32 -24.72
C ASP A 36 -3.50 -1.41 -23.66
N TYR A 37 -4.48 -2.28 -23.90
CA TYR A 37 -4.81 -3.38 -23.00
C TYR A 37 -4.15 -4.71 -23.41
N SER A 38 -3.44 -4.76 -24.54
CA SER A 38 -2.79 -5.96 -25.08
C SER A 38 -1.87 -6.69 -24.07
N LEU A 39 -1.22 -5.95 -23.18
CA LEU A 39 -0.32 -6.47 -22.14
C LEU A 39 -0.87 -6.29 -20.72
N SER A 40 -2.20 -6.16 -20.57
CA SER A 40 -2.82 -5.96 -19.25
C SER A 40 -2.51 -7.09 -18.27
N GLU A 41 -2.26 -8.30 -18.76
CA GLU A 41 -1.84 -9.42 -17.90
C GLU A 41 -0.47 -9.20 -17.24
N LEU A 42 0.38 -8.36 -17.81
CA LEU A 42 1.74 -8.09 -17.33
C LEU A 42 1.83 -6.83 -16.44
N GLU A 43 0.72 -6.10 -16.28
CA GLU A 43 0.64 -4.92 -15.42
C GLU A 43 1.07 -5.27 -13.99
N GLU A 44 1.92 -4.42 -13.40
CA GLU A 44 2.54 -4.61 -12.07
C GLU A 44 3.38 -5.89 -11.92
N ARG A 45 3.59 -6.67 -12.98
CA ARG A 45 4.27 -7.97 -12.95
C ARG A 45 5.55 -8.01 -13.76
N LEU A 46 5.63 -7.26 -14.86
CA LEU A 46 6.80 -7.24 -15.73
C LEU A 46 7.91 -6.37 -15.14
N VAL A 47 9.06 -6.98 -14.86
CA VAL A 47 10.27 -6.31 -14.38
C VAL A 47 11.26 -6.25 -15.54
N ILE A 48 11.64 -5.04 -15.92
CA ILE A 48 12.53 -4.76 -17.05
C ILE A 48 13.80 -4.09 -16.52
N ASP A 49 14.97 -4.50 -17.04
CA ASP A 49 16.20 -3.75 -16.84
C ASP A 49 16.20 -2.49 -17.72
N TRP A 50 16.05 -1.34 -17.08
CA TRP A 50 16.11 -0.05 -17.77
C TRP A 50 17.56 0.46 -17.95
N GLY A 51 18.55 -0.21 -17.36
CA GLY A 51 19.94 0.23 -17.30
C GLY A 51 20.08 1.64 -16.72
N SER A 52 21.05 2.41 -17.22
CA SER A 52 21.24 3.83 -16.87
C SER A 52 20.20 4.79 -17.49
N SER A 53 19.19 4.27 -18.18
CA SER A 53 18.26 5.07 -19.00
C SER A 53 17.04 5.59 -18.24
N THR A 54 17.10 5.74 -16.92
CA THR A 54 16.00 6.31 -16.10
C THR A 54 15.78 7.82 -16.34
N VAL A 55 16.62 8.45 -17.17
CA VAL A 55 16.64 9.89 -17.43
C VAL A 55 15.66 10.33 -18.53
N SER A 56 15.15 9.41 -19.36
CA SER A 56 14.18 9.73 -20.42
C SER A 56 13.13 8.64 -20.56
N TRP A 57 11.85 9.03 -20.44
CA TRP A 57 10.71 8.12 -20.53
C TRP A 57 10.43 7.64 -21.96
N CYS A 58 10.79 8.44 -22.99
CA CYS A 58 10.60 8.07 -24.40
C CYS A 58 11.93 7.59 -25.00
N GLN A 59 12.03 6.28 -25.25
CA GLN A 59 13.29 5.66 -25.69
C GLN A 59 13.18 5.12 -27.12
N LYS A 60 14.27 5.26 -27.90
CA LYS A 60 14.39 4.68 -29.25
C LYS A 60 14.75 3.20 -29.22
N LYS A 61 15.52 2.77 -28.22
CA LYS A 61 15.99 1.40 -28.05
C LYS A 61 14.99 0.63 -27.16
N LEU A 62 14.25 -0.31 -27.75
CA LEU A 62 13.16 -1.04 -27.08
C LEU A 62 13.50 -2.50 -26.75
N ASP A 63 14.63 -3.02 -27.23
CA ASP A 63 15.22 -4.30 -26.83
C ASP A 63 15.81 -4.16 -25.42
N LYS A 64 14.93 -4.29 -24.44
CA LYS A 64 15.25 -4.31 -23.01
C LYS A 64 15.10 -5.73 -22.48
N ASP A 65 16.00 -6.09 -21.58
CA ASP A 65 15.96 -7.41 -20.96
C ASP A 65 14.81 -7.48 -19.95
N VAL A 66 13.98 -8.51 -20.11
CA VAL A 66 12.98 -8.88 -19.11
C VAL A 66 13.70 -9.66 -18.02
N ILE A 67 13.82 -9.06 -16.83
CA ILE A 67 14.48 -9.68 -15.68
C ILE A 67 13.58 -10.75 -15.08
N GLU A 68 12.30 -10.41 -14.89
CA GLU A 68 11.34 -11.26 -14.20
C GLU A 68 9.92 -10.94 -14.66
N ILE A 69 9.07 -11.97 -14.68
CA ILE A 69 7.61 -11.81 -14.75
C ILE A 69 7.05 -12.35 -13.44
N LEU A 70 6.63 -11.45 -12.56
CA LEU A 70 6.07 -11.82 -11.28
C LEU A 70 4.80 -12.67 -11.48
N PRO A 71 4.54 -13.65 -10.61
CA PRO A 71 3.34 -14.47 -10.69
C PRO A 71 2.05 -13.63 -10.56
N LYS A 72 0.94 -14.12 -11.15
CA LYS A 72 -0.38 -13.49 -10.99
C LYS A 72 -0.73 -13.42 -9.50
N GLY A 73 -1.16 -12.25 -9.03
CA GLY A 73 -1.50 -12.04 -7.61
C GLY A 73 -0.32 -11.66 -6.71
N PHE A 74 0.89 -11.51 -7.25
CA PHE A 74 1.98 -10.84 -6.53
C PHE A 74 1.58 -9.39 -6.27
N ALA A 75 1.80 -8.94 -5.04
CA ALA A 75 1.45 -7.57 -4.64
C ALA A 75 2.69 -6.71 -4.41
N LYS A 76 3.62 -7.17 -3.58
CA LYS A 76 4.77 -6.39 -3.13
C LYS A 76 5.83 -7.29 -2.51
N THR A 77 7.10 -6.91 -2.62
CA THR A 77 8.19 -7.56 -1.89
C THR A 77 8.14 -7.19 -0.41
N PHE A 78 8.38 -8.15 0.48
CA PHE A 78 8.53 -7.89 1.91
C PHE A 78 9.95 -7.40 2.20
N LEU A 79 10.09 -6.16 2.66
CA LEU A 79 11.39 -5.50 2.91
C LEU A 79 11.78 -5.42 4.39
N GLY A 80 11.09 -6.16 5.27
CA GLY A 80 11.23 -6.04 6.72
C GLY A 80 10.01 -5.38 7.36
N TYR A 81 9.82 -5.61 8.67
CA TYR A 81 8.62 -5.18 9.41
C TYR A 81 8.50 -3.66 9.49
N GLU A 82 9.62 -2.98 9.67
CA GLU A 82 9.77 -1.53 9.74
C GLU A 82 9.44 -0.82 8.41
N ASN A 83 9.55 -1.54 7.29
CA ASN A 83 9.26 -1.03 5.95
C ASN A 83 7.84 -1.38 5.48
N VAL A 84 7.03 -2.01 6.34
CA VAL A 84 5.66 -2.38 5.98
C VAL A 84 4.78 -1.15 5.93
N ILE A 85 4.47 -0.74 4.70
CA ILE A 85 3.43 0.23 4.37
C ILE A 85 2.61 -0.37 3.22
N LEU A 86 1.34 -0.68 3.51
CA LEU A 86 0.41 -1.29 2.56
C LEU A 86 -0.92 -0.54 2.52
N MET A 87 -1.33 -0.10 1.34
CA MET A 87 -2.72 0.27 1.09
C MET A 87 -3.61 -0.98 1.16
N PHE A 88 -4.90 -0.80 1.48
CA PHE A 88 -5.82 -1.94 1.64
C PHE A 88 -5.85 -2.87 0.42
N ASN A 89 -5.75 -2.35 -0.80
CA ASN A 89 -5.71 -3.16 -2.03
C ASN A 89 -4.46 -4.03 -2.12
N GLU A 90 -3.28 -3.53 -1.70
CA GLU A 90 -2.05 -4.31 -1.63
C GLU A 90 -2.20 -5.43 -0.58
N LEU A 91 -2.69 -5.08 0.62
CA LEU A 91 -2.96 -6.05 1.67
C LEU A 91 -3.96 -7.13 1.24
N GLU A 92 -5.05 -6.73 0.58
CA GLU A 92 -6.06 -7.63 0.03
C GLU A 92 -5.46 -8.58 -1.00
N LYS A 93 -4.63 -8.09 -1.93
CA LYS A 93 -3.92 -8.93 -2.90
C LYS A 93 -3.02 -9.96 -2.20
N ILE A 94 -2.27 -9.52 -1.18
CA ILE A 94 -1.38 -10.40 -0.38
C ILE A 94 -2.17 -11.51 0.30
N VAL A 95 -3.25 -11.15 1.01
CA VAL A 95 -4.06 -12.09 1.80
C VAL A 95 -4.84 -13.06 0.90
N LYS A 96 -5.35 -12.60 -0.24
CA LYS A 96 -6.11 -13.45 -1.19
C LYS A 96 -5.21 -14.36 -2.03
N ASN A 97 -3.91 -14.07 -2.14
CA ASN A 97 -2.96 -14.87 -2.93
C ASN A 97 -1.76 -15.31 -2.06
N PRO A 98 -1.98 -16.06 -0.97
CA PRO A 98 -0.93 -16.39 0.00
C PRO A 98 0.17 -17.28 -0.58
N ASP A 99 -0.14 -18.13 -1.57
CA ASP A 99 0.82 -19.04 -2.19
C ASP A 99 1.85 -18.33 -3.06
N VAL A 100 1.51 -17.14 -3.53
CA VAL A 100 2.42 -16.26 -4.27
C VAL A 100 3.14 -15.32 -3.31
N ASN A 101 2.43 -14.86 -2.27
CA ASN A 101 2.96 -13.95 -1.25
C ASN A 101 3.42 -14.72 0.00
N ARG A 102 4.10 -15.86 -0.17
CA ARG A 102 4.45 -16.78 0.94
C ARG A 102 5.28 -16.11 2.02
N GLN A 103 6.20 -15.24 1.63
CA GLN A 103 7.06 -14.51 2.57
C GLN A 103 6.21 -13.62 3.50
N TRP A 104 5.23 -12.90 2.96
CA TRP A 104 4.30 -12.10 3.77
C TRP A 104 3.55 -12.95 4.78
N LYS A 105 2.94 -14.05 4.33
CA LYS A 105 2.21 -14.97 5.22
C LYS A 105 3.12 -15.51 6.31
N MET A 106 4.28 -16.04 5.94
CA MET A 106 5.23 -16.62 6.88
C MET A 106 5.72 -15.59 7.91
N MET A 107 6.13 -14.39 7.47
CA MET A 107 6.67 -13.38 8.38
C MET A 107 5.59 -12.85 9.32
N LEU A 108 4.41 -12.48 8.80
CA LEU A 108 3.33 -11.91 9.61
C LEU A 108 2.65 -12.93 10.52
N SER A 109 2.64 -14.23 10.17
CA SER A 109 2.07 -15.28 11.03
C SER A 109 2.96 -15.62 12.23
N ASN A 110 4.27 -15.39 12.14
CA ASN A 110 5.24 -15.78 13.18
C ASN A 110 5.53 -14.72 14.22
N VAL A 111 4.85 -13.57 14.15
CA VAL A 111 5.06 -12.45 15.09
C VAL A 111 3.74 -11.96 15.65
N TYR A 112 3.80 -11.56 16.92
CA TYR A 112 2.82 -10.67 17.50
C TYR A 112 3.23 -9.23 17.22
N GLY A 113 2.32 -8.29 17.41
CA GLY A 113 2.69 -6.90 17.19
C GLY A 113 1.61 -5.88 17.45
N VAL A 114 2.05 -4.64 17.40
CA VAL A 114 1.19 -3.44 17.40
C VAL A 114 1.32 -2.80 16.02
N TYR A 115 0.19 -2.51 15.41
CA TYR A 115 0.08 -1.97 14.06
C TYR A 115 -0.77 -0.71 14.05
N LEU A 116 -0.64 0.06 12.98
CA LEU A 116 -1.40 1.28 12.71
C LEU A 116 -2.23 1.07 11.45
N ILE A 117 -3.48 1.54 11.48
CA ILE A 117 -4.30 1.77 10.29
C ILE A 117 -4.53 3.28 10.19
N LEU A 118 -4.05 3.88 9.13
CA LEU A 118 -4.24 5.30 8.80
C LEU A 118 -5.37 5.43 7.77
N ASP A 119 -6.36 6.26 8.05
CA ASP A 119 -7.28 6.75 7.02
C ASP A 119 -6.63 7.92 6.27
N THR A 120 -6.13 7.66 5.06
CA THR A 120 -5.34 8.64 4.29
C THR A 120 -6.16 9.84 3.80
N THR A 121 -7.48 9.82 3.99
CA THR A 121 -8.36 10.91 3.58
C THR A 121 -8.37 12.09 4.55
N ASN A 122 -8.23 11.82 5.85
CA ASN A 122 -8.39 12.79 6.92
C ASN A 122 -7.31 12.66 8.00
N GLY A 123 -6.40 11.70 7.87
CA GLY A 123 -5.27 11.50 8.77
C GLY A 123 -5.61 10.77 10.06
N GLN A 124 -6.86 10.32 10.25
CA GLN A 124 -7.25 9.62 11.48
C GLN A 124 -6.56 8.26 11.58
N GLN A 125 -6.15 7.93 12.80
CA GLN A 125 -5.29 6.77 13.08
C GLN A 125 -5.96 5.78 14.03
N TYR A 126 -5.90 4.51 13.70
CA TYR A 126 -6.28 3.39 14.56
C TYR A 126 -5.04 2.58 14.95
N VAL A 127 -4.78 2.43 16.24
CA VAL A 127 -3.77 1.50 16.76
C VAL A 127 -4.46 0.21 17.18
N GLY A 128 -3.96 -0.92 16.69
CA GLY A 128 -4.42 -2.25 17.07
C GLY A 128 -3.27 -3.16 17.45
N SER A 129 -3.59 -4.28 18.08
CA SER A 129 -2.63 -5.32 18.41
C SER A 129 -3.05 -6.68 17.86
N ALA A 130 -2.06 -7.55 17.67
CA ALA A 130 -2.25 -8.92 17.23
C ALA A 130 -1.41 -9.86 18.09
N TYR A 131 -2.07 -10.81 18.75
CA TYR A 131 -1.49 -11.83 19.63
C TYR A 131 -2.25 -13.16 19.53
N GLY A 132 -3.03 -13.33 18.45
CA GLY A 132 -3.77 -14.56 18.16
C GLY A 132 -2.89 -15.62 17.51
N LYS A 133 -3.47 -16.79 17.26
CA LYS A 133 -2.77 -17.96 16.69
C LYS A 133 -1.92 -17.65 15.46
N ASP A 134 -2.46 -16.84 14.54
CA ASP A 134 -1.77 -16.49 13.28
C ASP A 134 -1.16 -15.09 13.32
N GLY A 135 -0.84 -14.57 14.52
CA GLY A 135 -0.13 -13.30 14.69
C GLY A 135 -0.78 -12.11 13.98
N ILE A 136 0.07 -11.24 13.42
CA ILE A 136 -0.38 -10.09 12.60
C ILE A 136 -1.15 -10.56 11.38
N TRP A 137 -0.72 -11.66 10.74
CA TRP A 137 -1.39 -12.20 9.54
C TRP A 137 -2.87 -12.49 9.78
N GLY A 138 -3.20 -13.18 10.88
CA GLY A 138 -4.59 -13.49 11.21
C GLY A 138 -5.41 -12.23 11.39
N ARG A 139 -4.88 -11.28 12.16
CA ARG A 139 -5.59 -10.03 12.45
C ARG A 139 -5.80 -9.18 11.19
N TRP A 140 -4.80 -9.08 10.33
CA TRP A 140 -4.90 -8.35 9.05
C TRP A 140 -5.80 -9.07 8.04
N SER A 141 -5.80 -10.40 8.06
CA SER A 141 -6.76 -11.20 7.28
C SER A 141 -8.20 -10.88 7.69
N ASP A 142 -8.49 -10.72 8.98
CA ASP A 142 -9.84 -10.32 9.43
C ASP A 142 -10.28 -8.98 8.82
N TYR A 143 -9.37 -7.99 8.73
CA TYR A 143 -9.66 -6.73 8.04
C TYR A 143 -9.89 -6.92 6.55
N VAL A 144 -9.16 -7.80 5.87
CA VAL A 144 -9.43 -8.07 4.45
C VAL A 144 -10.82 -8.67 4.24
N HIS A 145 -11.25 -9.59 5.12
CA HIS A 145 -12.56 -10.24 4.99
C HIS A 145 -13.73 -9.34 5.41
N THR A 146 -13.55 -8.55 6.48
CA THR A 146 -14.64 -7.77 7.09
C THR A 146 -14.56 -6.27 6.80
N LYS A 147 -13.41 -5.77 6.33
CA LYS A 147 -13.04 -4.35 6.16
C LYS A 147 -12.84 -3.57 7.47
N HIS A 148 -13.38 -4.03 8.60
CA HIS A 148 -13.33 -3.33 9.89
C HIS A 148 -12.70 -4.13 11.04
N GLY A 149 -12.47 -5.43 10.90
CA GLY A 149 -11.81 -6.27 11.92
C GLY A 149 -12.55 -6.32 13.27
N GLY A 150 -13.87 -6.14 13.24
CA GLY A 150 -14.74 -6.05 14.42
C GLY A 150 -14.62 -4.75 15.24
N ASN A 151 -13.89 -3.74 14.76
CA ASN A 151 -13.78 -2.46 15.47
C ASN A 151 -15.07 -1.62 15.29
N LYS A 152 -15.67 -1.17 16.40
CA LYS A 152 -16.93 -0.42 16.39
C LYS A 152 -16.87 0.90 15.61
N ILE A 153 -15.81 1.68 15.79
CA ILE A 153 -15.64 2.96 15.07
C ILE A 153 -15.48 2.71 13.58
N LEU A 154 -14.69 1.72 13.17
CA LEU A 154 -14.52 1.38 11.76
C LEU A 154 -15.83 0.84 11.15
N ILE A 155 -16.63 0.09 11.90
CA ILE A 155 -17.96 -0.36 11.44
C ILE A 155 -18.86 0.86 11.16
N GLU A 156 -18.93 1.80 12.09
CA GLU A 156 -19.74 3.02 11.93
C GLU A 156 -19.24 3.86 10.74
N LEU A 157 -17.92 4.06 10.64
CA LEU A 157 -17.28 4.76 9.54
C LEU A 157 -17.64 4.14 8.18
N LEU A 158 -17.56 2.81 8.08
CA LEU A 158 -17.88 2.09 6.84
C LEU A 158 -19.38 1.95 6.57
N THR A 159 -20.24 2.11 7.58
CA THR A 159 -21.69 2.22 7.36
C THR A 159 -22.00 3.53 6.64
N ASN A 160 -21.31 4.62 6.99
CA ASN A 160 -21.51 5.93 6.37
C ASN A 160 -20.80 6.06 5.01
N ASP A 161 -19.60 5.49 4.86
CA ASP A 161 -18.84 5.46 3.61
C ASP A 161 -18.29 4.03 3.35
N PRO A 162 -19.06 3.17 2.68
CA PRO A 162 -18.69 1.76 2.43
C PRO A 162 -17.42 1.57 1.61
N MET A 163 -16.91 2.60 0.94
CA MET A 163 -15.70 2.54 0.12
C MET A 163 -14.48 3.13 0.82
N ARG A 164 -14.67 3.72 2.01
CA ARG A 164 -13.60 4.34 2.80
C ARG A 164 -12.45 3.40 3.11
N TYR A 165 -12.73 2.10 3.28
CA TYR A 165 -11.70 1.08 3.55
C TYR A 165 -10.58 1.05 2.49
N LYS A 166 -10.87 1.45 1.24
CA LYS A 166 -9.86 1.52 0.18
C LYS A 166 -8.80 2.61 0.43
N LYS A 167 -9.06 3.52 1.37
CA LYS A 167 -8.17 4.60 1.80
C LYS A 167 -7.44 4.26 3.09
N PHE A 168 -7.57 3.03 3.58
CA PHE A 168 -6.81 2.57 4.73
C PHE A 168 -5.41 2.14 4.31
N GLN A 169 -4.43 2.62 5.06
CA GLN A 169 -3.02 2.25 4.97
C GLN A 169 -2.61 1.54 6.26
N PHE A 170 -2.02 0.36 6.13
CA PHE A 170 -1.58 -0.50 7.21
C PHE A 170 -0.06 -0.39 7.36
N SER A 171 0.40 -0.24 8.60
CA SER A 171 1.82 -0.30 8.95
C SER A 171 2.05 -1.00 10.28
N ILE A 172 3.26 -1.50 10.50
CA ILE A 172 3.66 -2.17 11.74
C ILE A 172 4.47 -1.18 12.57
N LEU A 173 4.07 -0.97 13.82
CA LEU A 173 4.77 -0.09 14.76
C LEU A 173 5.77 -0.86 15.60
N ASN A 174 5.40 -2.06 16.03
CA ASN A 174 6.26 -2.94 16.82
C ASN A 174 5.96 -4.41 16.53
N VAL A 175 7.01 -5.22 16.56
CA VAL A 175 6.91 -6.69 16.53
C VAL A 175 7.38 -7.27 17.85
N LEU A 176 6.75 -8.35 18.27
CA LEU A 176 7.17 -9.20 19.39
C LEU A 176 7.23 -10.66 18.93
N PRO A 177 8.08 -11.51 19.54
CA PRO A 177 8.01 -12.94 19.35
C PRO A 177 6.60 -13.48 19.60
N ASN A 178 6.15 -14.46 18.82
CA ASN A 178 4.85 -15.12 19.05
C ASN A 178 4.79 -15.94 20.36
N SER A 179 5.91 -16.09 21.06
CA SER A 179 5.98 -16.65 22.42
C SER A 179 5.75 -15.60 23.51
N SER A 180 5.62 -14.31 23.16
CA SER A 180 5.36 -13.24 24.14
C SER A 180 4.01 -13.40 24.81
N LEU A 181 3.93 -12.97 26.07
CA LEU A 181 2.67 -12.97 26.82
C LEU A 181 1.69 -11.97 26.20
N ARG A 182 0.42 -12.35 26.15
CA ARG A 182 -0.66 -11.51 25.63
C ARG A 182 -0.68 -10.13 26.29
N GLU A 183 -0.48 -10.09 27.59
CA GLU A 183 -0.52 -8.89 28.42
C GLU A 183 0.57 -7.89 27.99
N GLN A 184 1.74 -8.37 27.56
CA GLN A 184 2.83 -7.52 27.07
C GLN A 184 2.44 -6.81 25.77
N VAL A 185 1.79 -7.53 24.85
CA VAL A 185 1.34 -6.95 23.58
C VAL A 185 0.23 -5.91 23.82
N ILE A 186 -0.71 -6.20 24.73
CA ILE A 186 -1.76 -5.26 25.12
C ILE A 186 -1.18 -4.02 25.80
N GLN A 187 -0.20 -4.19 26.71
CA GLN A 187 0.45 -3.05 27.36
C GLN A 187 1.17 -2.16 26.35
N LEU A 188 1.87 -2.76 25.37
CA LEU A 188 2.52 -2.02 24.30
C LEU A 188 1.51 -1.25 23.45
N GLU A 189 0.37 -1.87 23.12
CA GLU A 189 -0.73 -1.22 22.40
C GLU A 189 -1.22 0.03 23.15
N GLN A 190 -1.44 -0.08 24.46
CA GLN A 190 -1.92 1.03 25.29
C GLN A 190 -0.90 2.18 25.33
N ILE A 191 0.39 1.87 25.54
CA ILE A 191 1.47 2.86 25.50
C ILE A 191 1.51 3.57 24.14
N THR A 192 1.37 2.82 23.05
CA THR A 192 1.39 3.36 21.69
C THR A 192 0.19 4.26 21.41
N LYS A 193 -1.02 3.87 21.85
CA LYS A 193 -2.22 4.73 21.80
C LYS A 193 -2.01 6.05 22.53
N THR A 194 -1.40 6.02 23.72
CA THR A 194 -1.09 7.23 24.49
C THR A 194 -0.07 8.10 23.74
N LYS A 195 0.99 7.52 23.20
CA LYS A 195 2.03 8.25 22.44
C LYS A 195 1.46 8.97 21.21
N LEU A 196 0.56 8.31 20.49
CA LEU A 196 -0.03 8.82 19.25
C LEU A 196 -1.36 9.57 19.47
N GLY A 197 -1.89 9.59 20.69
CA GLY A 197 -3.14 10.27 21.02
C GLY A 197 -4.39 9.69 20.33
N THR A 198 -4.37 8.42 19.90
CA THR A 198 -5.43 7.87 19.03
C THR A 198 -6.76 7.63 19.71
N LYS A 199 -6.83 7.68 21.05
CA LYS A 199 -8.11 7.67 21.78
C LYS A 199 -8.85 9.02 21.71
N THR A 200 -8.09 10.11 21.60
CA THR A 200 -8.64 11.47 21.63
C THR A 200 -8.85 12.01 20.22
N PHE A 201 -7.92 11.72 19.30
CA PHE A 201 -7.89 12.29 17.96
C PHE A 201 -7.95 11.25 16.83
N GLY A 202 -8.07 9.97 17.20
CA GLY A 202 -8.04 8.86 16.25
C GLY A 202 -9.27 7.96 16.35
N LEU A 203 -9.12 6.75 15.83
CA LEU A 203 -10.18 5.76 15.63
C LEU A 203 -10.21 4.70 16.74
N ASN A 204 -9.61 4.98 17.90
CA ASN A 204 -9.66 4.10 19.07
C ASN A 204 -10.69 4.60 20.09
N SER A 205 -11.60 3.72 20.53
CA SER A 205 -12.58 4.02 21.61
C SER A 205 -12.30 3.29 22.92
N ASN A 206 -11.29 2.42 22.95
CA ASN A 206 -10.93 1.56 24.10
C ASN A 206 -9.57 1.91 24.70
#